data_AF-A0A532DAW2-F1
#
_entry.id   AF-A0A532DAW2-F1
#
_cell.length_a   1.000
_cell.length_b   1.000
_cell.length_c   1.000
_cell.angle_alpha   90.00
_cell.angle_beta   90.00
_cell.angle_gamma   90.00
#
_symmetry.space_group_name_H-M   'P 1'
#
loop_
_entity.id
_entity.type
_entity.pdbx_description
1 polymer ?
#
loop_
_entity_poly.entity_id
_entity_poly.type
_entity_poly.pdbx_seq_one_letter_code
_entity_poly.pdbx_strand_id
1 'polypeptide(L)'
;MLHRMALRVLPSLSLVVTEDSVRKKKRIVMFVPGLVAFAVYRLAKLLLPLSEPVVLLAVSGLVSLVTALLAYRVGRATAWGEILREDGSRLLLWLGGWIGFVYGVQLSLLVLALLWLVGYDYLKHPDGPAMMAIIISCTSVARDAFEIGHVKKIAMMGRPFPTFPDGAALRTMVGSHAMAFGPWVGVGLIVGALGASLGHFIEASQISALVQLSSVAVLGGGVALCAYFGGLRPKKSWTQGLLQTKAGELLKYWWWPGLSFAATYYLVATGCVIFLLKQPGMPTAYAMAGGALVTGMMALYCYYLGFRRQVEEQQGQTMSSALLRCPFVMGILGKSTSAGVSVQAGSGSKV
;
A
#
# COMPACT_ATOMS: atom_id res chain seq x y z
N MET A 1 -1.91 -5.13 -2.34
CA MET A 1 -2.01 -3.75 -1.82
C MET A 1 -1.04 -3.45 -0.68
N LEU A 2 -0.81 -4.36 0.26
CA LEU A 2 0.07 -4.14 1.42
C LEU A 2 1.52 -3.78 1.02
N HIS A 3 2.04 -4.39 -0.05
CA HIS A 3 3.36 -4.09 -0.62
C HIS A 3 3.55 -2.58 -0.92
N ARG A 4 2.49 -1.91 -1.39
CA ARG A 4 2.51 -0.48 -1.72
C ARG A 4 2.65 0.41 -0.49
N MET A 5 2.07 0.03 0.63
CA MET A 5 2.29 0.75 1.89
C MET A 5 3.75 0.61 2.34
N ALA A 6 4.35 -0.59 2.24
CA ALA A 6 5.74 -0.79 2.62
C ALA A 6 6.69 0.06 1.77
N LEU A 7 6.51 0.08 0.44
CA LEU A 7 7.31 0.88 -0.50
C LEU A 7 7.30 2.40 -0.22
N ARG A 8 6.35 2.85 0.59
CA ARG A 8 6.06 4.26 0.79
C ARG A 8 6.26 4.75 2.22
N VAL A 9 6.01 3.88 3.20
CA VAL A 9 6.16 4.18 4.62
C VAL A 9 7.59 3.91 5.08
N LEU A 10 8.27 2.91 4.51
CA LEU A 10 9.67 2.62 4.84
C LEU A 10 10.59 3.63 4.12
N PRO A 11 11.37 4.43 4.86
CA PRO A 11 12.24 5.46 4.29
C PRO A 11 13.22 4.91 3.26
N SER A 12 13.78 3.72 3.52
CA SER A 12 14.75 3.05 2.67
C SER A 12 14.22 2.81 1.25
N LEU A 13 12.96 2.34 1.15
CA LEU A 13 12.28 2.03 -0.10
C LEU A 13 11.71 3.29 -0.76
N SER A 14 11.14 4.20 0.03
CA SER A 14 10.50 5.40 -0.51
C SER A 14 11.50 6.31 -1.22
N LEU A 15 12.68 6.53 -0.63
CA LEU A 15 13.70 7.41 -1.21
C LEU A 15 14.10 6.96 -2.62
N VAL A 16 14.37 5.66 -2.77
CA VAL A 16 14.80 5.01 -4.01
C VAL A 16 13.76 5.12 -5.11
N VAL A 17 12.49 4.96 -4.76
CA VAL A 17 11.38 4.99 -5.72
C VAL A 17 10.99 6.43 -6.10
N THR A 18 11.45 7.44 -5.36
CA THR A 18 11.10 8.84 -5.57
C THR A 18 12.10 9.66 -6.38
N GLU A 19 13.20 9.07 -6.85
CA GLU A 19 14.18 9.76 -7.71
C GLU A 19 13.55 10.25 -9.03
N ASP A 20 13.94 11.43 -9.52
CA ASP A 20 13.29 12.07 -10.67
C ASP A 20 13.49 11.30 -11.98
N SER A 21 14.64 10.64 -12.14
CA SER A 21 14.93 9.75 -13.27
C SER A 21 13.95 8.55 -13.31
N VAL A 22 13.63 7.99 -12.14
CA VAL A 22 12.70 6.88 -11.95
C VAL A 22 11.27 7.36 -12.18
N ARG A 23 10.91 8.55 -11.69
CA ARG A 23 9.58 9.17 -11.91
C ARG A 23 9.27 9.41 -13.39
N LYS A 24 10.26 9.83 -14.19
CA LYS A 24 10.07 10.03 -15.64
C LYS A 24 9.83 8.70 -16.36
N LYS A 25 10.63 7.67 -16.08
CA LYS A 25 10.45 6.32 -16.65
C LYS A 25 9.11 5.70 -16.21
N LYS A 26 8.76 5.87 -14.95
CA LYS A 26 7.48 5.41 -14.39
C LYS A 26 6.28 5.97 -15.12
N ARG A 27 6.29 7.24 -15.55
CA ARG A 27 5.19 7.82 -16.35
C ARG A 27 4.98 7.08 -17.67
N ILE A 28 6.07 6.72 -18.36
CA ILE A 28 6.01 5.95 -19.61
C ILE A 28 5.50 4.53 -19.34
N VAL A 29 6.03 3.89 -18.30
CA VAL A 29 5.61 2.53 -17.89
C VAL A 29 4.16 2.50 -17.42
N MET A 30 3.58 3.62 -17.00
CA MET A 30 2.15 3.71 -16.70
C MET A 30 1.30 3.99 -17.95
N PHE A 31 1.81 4.75 -18.91
CA PHE A 31 1.05 5.13 -20.11
C PHE A 31 0.87 3.95 -21.08
N VAL A 32 1.96 3.24 -21.41
CA VAL A 32 1.95 2.18 -22.42
C VAL A 32 0.99 1.03 -22.06
N PRO A 33 1.02 0.47 -20.83
CA PRO A 33 0.10 -0.61 -20.48
C PRO A 33 -1.36 -0.20 -20.46
N GLY A 34 -1.68 1.08 -20.23
CA GLY A 34 -3.04 1.59 -20.31
C GLY A 34 -3.59 1.53 -21.74
N LEU A 35 -2.79 1.92 -22.72
CA LEU A 35 -3.16 1.80 -24.14
C LEU A 35 -3.29 0.35 -24.60
N VAL A 36 -2.34 -0.50 -24.19
CA VAL A 36 -2.40 -1.94 -24.49
C VAL A 36 -3.63 -2.57 -23.85
N ALA A 37 -3.93 -2.25 -22.58
CA ALA A 37 -5.12 -2.73 -21.90
C ALA A 37 -6.41 -2.31 -22.61
N PHE A 38 -6.47 -1.09 -23.14
CA PHE A 38 -7.61 -0.63 -23.95
C PHE A 38 -7.77 -1.46 -25.24
N ALA A 39 -6.68 -1.71 -25.97
CA ALA A 39 -6.70 -2.55 -27.17
C ALA A 39 -7.12 -3.99 -26.83
N VAL A 40 -6.58 -4.56 -25.76
CA VAL A 40 -6.96 -5.91 -25.28
C VAL A 40 -8.43 -5.96 -24.89
N TYR A 41 -8.96 -4.94 -24.20
CA TYR A 41 -10.39 -4.86 -23.89
C TYR A 41 -11.25 -4.85 -25.16
N ARG A 42 -10.87 -4.04 -26.16
CA ARG A 42 -11.60 -3.97 -27.45
C ARG A 42 -11.63 -5.33 -28.16
N LEU A 43 -10.53 -6.07 -28.13
CA LEU A 43 -10.45 -7.41 -28.73
C LEU A 43 -11.21 -8.45 -27.89
N ALA A 44 -11.04 -8.45 -26.57
CA ALA A 44 -11.70 -9.38 -25.67
C ALA A 44 -13.22 -9.24 -25.73
N LYS A 45 -13.74 -8.03 -25.93
CA LYS A 45 -15.18 -7.78 -26.10
C LYS A 45 -15.78 -8.53 -27.30
N LEU A 46 -15.00 -8.83 -28.33
CA LEU A 46 -15.47 -9.56 -29.52
C LEU A 46 -15.59 -11.06 -29.27
N LEU A 47 -14.85 -11.59 -28.29
CA LEU A 47 -14.67 -13.03 -28.10
C LEU A 47 -15.24 -13.56 -26.79
N LEU A 48 -15.39 -12.71 -25.77
CA LEU A 48 -15.73 -13.10 -24.41
C LEU A 48 -16.92 -12.29 -23.87
N PRO A 49 -17.80 -12.91 -23.07
CA PRO A 49 -18.91 -12.22 -22.42
C PRO A 49 -18.39 -11.37 -21.24
N LEU A 50 -17.84 -10.19 -21.54
CA LEU A 50 -17.34 -9.23 -20.54
C LEU A 50 -18.46 -8.58 -19.70
N SER A 51 -19.72 -8.96 -19.91
CA SER A 51 -20.85 -8.64 -19.02
C SER A 51 -20.86 -9.50 -17.75
N GLU A 52 -20.18 -10.65 -17.76
CA GLU A 52 -20.05 -11.47 -16.57
C GLU A 52 -18.88 -10.97 -15.70
N PRO A 53 -19.13 -10.60 -14.42
CA PRO A 53 -18.08 -10.06 -13.56
C PRO A 53 -16.88 -11.01 -13.40
N VAL A 54 -17.11 -12.32 -13.33
CA VAL A 54 -16.03 -13.31 -13.15
C VAL A 54 -15.11 -13.36 -14.37
N VAL A 55 -15.68 -13.33 -15.59
CA VAL A 55 -14.93 -13.32 -16.84
C VAL A 55 -14.13 -12.03 -16.95
N LEU A 56 -14.74 -10.88 -16.63
CA LEU A 56 -14.07 -9.59 -16.60
C LEU A 56 -12.86 -9.60 -15.64
N LEU A 57 -13.04 -10.10 -14.43
CA LEU A 57 -11.99 -10.15 -13.41
C LEU A 57 -10.86 -11.11 -13.82
N ALA A 58 -11.19 -12.26 -14.42
CA ALA A 58 -10.20 -13.19 -14.94
C ALA A 58 -9.36 -12.56 -16.05
N VAL A 59 -10.00 -11.92 -17.04
CA VAL A 59 -9.31 -11.20 -18.14
C VAL A 59 -8.44 -10.09 -17.57
N SER A 60 -8.99 -9.26 -16.68
CA SER A 60 -8.24 -8.18 -16.02
C SER A 60 -7.02 -8.68 -15.25
N GLY A 61 -7.18 -9.78 -14.50
CA GLY A 61 -6.11 -10.43 -13.75
C GLY A 61 -5.01 -10.97 -14.67
N LEU A 62 -5.36 -11.61 -15.79
CA LEU A 62 -4.40 -12.12 -16.77
C LEU A 62 -3.61 -11.00 -17.46
N VAL A 63 -4.31 -9.94 -17.88
CA VAL A 63 -3.67 -8.75 -18.47
C VAL A 63 -2.70 -8.11 -17.47
N SER A 64 -3.13 -7.99 -16.21
CA SER A 64 -2.32 -7.45 -15.12
C SER A 64 -1.11 -8.34 -14.79
N LEU A 65 -1.24 -9.67 -14.86
CA LEU A 65 -0.14 -10.61 -14.67
C LEU A 65 0.94 -10.43 -15.72
N VAL A 66 0.57 -10.44 -17.01
CA VAL A 66 1.53 -10.26 -18.12
C VAL A 66 2.21 -8.89 -17.98
N THR A 67 1.42 -7.86 -17.68
CA THR A 67 1.93 -6.50 -17.50
C THR A 67 2.90 -6.40 -16.32
N ALA A 68 2.62 -7.04 -15.19
CA ALA A 68 3.48 -7.03 -14.02
C ALA A 68 4.86 -7.61 -14.34
N LEU A 69 4.90 -8.76 -15.03
CA LEU A 69 6.14 -9.42 -15.43
C LEU A 69 6.97 -8.53 -16.37
N LEU A 70 6.33 -7.94 -17.38
CA LEU A 70 7.00 -7.04 -18.32
C LEU A 70 7.50 -5.76 -17.63
N ALA A 71 6.67 -5.13 -16.80
CA ALA A 71 7.05 -3.91 -16.09
C ALA A 71 8.17 -4.15 -15.07
N TYR A 72 8.18 -5.30 -14.41
CA TYR A 72 9.28 -5.73 -13.54
C TYR A 72 10.59 -5.90 -14.29
N ARG A 73 10.56 -6.55 -15.47
CA ARG A 73 11.74 -6.63 -16.34
C ARG A 73 12.28 -5.24 -16.68
N VAL A 74 11.39 -4.30 -17.04
CA VAL A 74 11.78 -2.91 -17.33
C VAL A 74 12.39 -2.22 -16.10
N GLY A 75 11.87 -2.51 -14.89
CA GLY A 75 12.42 -2.02 -13.62
C GLY A 75 13.80 -2.61 -13.29
N ARG A 76 13.98 -3.91 -13.54
CA ARG A 76 15.27 -4.62 -13.37
C ARG A 76 16.32 -4.17 -14.39
N ALA A 77 15.87 -3.80 -15.59
CA ALA A 77 16.72 -3.39 -16.71
C ALA A 77 17.76 -4.46 -17.12
N THR A 78 17.38 -5.74 -17.05
CA THR A 78 18.20 -6.90 -17.38
C THR A 78 17.44 -7.88 -18.31
N ALA A 79 18.14 -8.87 -18.84
CA ALA A 79 17.54 -9.89 -19.71
C ALA A 79 16.74 -10.93 -18.91
N TRP A 80 15.76 -11.57 -19.54
CA TRP A 80 14.92 -12.59 -18.88
C TRP A 80 15.71 -13.78 -18.31
N GLY A 81 16.77 -14.22 -19.01
CA GLY A 81 17.62 -15.32 -18.54
C GLY A 81 18.35 -14.99 -17.24
N GLU A 82 18.84 -13.76 -17.10
CA GLU A 82 19.48 -13.27 -15.88
C GLU A 82 18.48 -13.15 -14.74
N ILE A 83 17.28 -12.60 -15.02
CA ILE A 83 16.21 -12.49 -14.03
C ILE A 83 15.83 -13.88 -13.50
N LEU A 84 15.62 -14.87 -14.36
CA LEU A 84 15.28 -16.23 -13.94
C LEU A 84 16.38 -16.86 -13.07
N ARG A 85 17.65 -16.60 -13.40
CA ARG A 85 18.81 -17.15 -12.67
C ARG A 85 19.07 -16.45 -11.34
N GLU A 86 18.96 -15.12 -11.29
CA GLU A 86 19.36 -14.31 -10.14
C GLU A 86 18.20 -14.02 -9.16
N ASP A 87 16.99 -13.84 -9.67
CA ASP A 87 15.81 -13.49 -8.85
C ASP A 87 15.03 -14.73 -8.40
N GLY A 88 15.15 -15.83 -9.14
CA GLY A 88 14.53 -17.11 -8.86
C GLY A 88 13.04 -17.18 -9.23
N SER A 89 12.57 -18.40 -9.50
CA SER A 89 11.18 -18.66 -9.91
C SER A 89 10.16 -18.29 -8.85
N ARG A 90 10.50 -18.41 -7.56
CA ARG A 90 9.61 -18.07 -6.44
C ARG A 90 9.23 -16.59 -6.43
N LEU A 91 10.20 -15.69 -6.67
CA LEU A 91 9.93 -14.25 -6.71
C LEU A 91 9.08 -13.88 -7.92
N LEU A 92 9.35 -14.49 -9.08
CA LEU A 92 8.56 -14.27 -10.30
C LEU A 92 7.13 -14.80 -10.19
N LEU A 93 6.94 -15.97 -9.57
CA LEU A 93 5.61 -16.53 -9.30
C LEU A 93 4.84 -15.66 -8.31
N TRP A 94 5.49 -15.18 -7.26
CA TRP A 94 4.86 -14.23 -6.34
C TRP A 94 4.52 -12.91 -7.05
N LEU A 95 5.42 -12.37 -7.86
CA LEU A 95 5.17 -11.14 -8.58
C LEU A 95 4.02 -11.31 -9.59
N GLY A 96 4.07 -12.33 -10.45
CA GLY A 96 3.03 -12.56 -11.45
C GLY A 96 1.69 -12.94 -10.83
N GLY A 97 1.70 -13.87 -9.87
CA GLY A 97 0.48 -14.36 -9.21
C GLY A 97 -0.11 -13.35 -8.23
N TRP A 98 0.66 -12.92 -7.23
CA TRP A 98 0.14 -12.04 -6.17
C TRP A 98 0.04 -10.57 -6.58
N ILE A 99 1.10 -10.01 -7.18
CA ILE A 99 1.13 -8.59 -7.57
C ILE A 99 0.44 -8.36 -8.93
N GLY A 100 0.59 -9.29 -9.86
CA GLY A 100 -0.02 -9.23 -11.17
C GLY A 100 -1.50 -9.58 -11.12
N PHE A 101 -1.80 -10.86 -10.88
CA PHE A 101 -3.15 -11.38 -10.99
C PHE A 101 -4.05 -10.96 -9.81
N VAL A 102 -3.73 -11.38 -8.58
CA VAL A 102 -4.60 -11.16 -7.41
C VAL A 102 -4.80 -9.67 -7.14
N TYR A 103 -3.71 -8.90 -7.14
CA TYR A 103 -3.81 -7.45 -6.92
C TYR A 103 -4.49 -6.72 -8.09
N GLY A 104 -4.32 -7.19 -9.33
CA GLY A 104 -5.08 -6.68 -10.49
C GLY A 104 -6.60 -6.87 -10.31
N VAL A 105 -7.01 -8.08 -9.92
CA VAL A 105 -8.42 -8.41 -9.60
C VAL A 105 -8.97 -7.52 -8.49
N GLN A 106 -8.21 -7.34 -7.40
CA GLN A 106 -8.61 -6.45 -6.30
C GLN A 106 -8.81 -5.00 -6.78
N LEU A 107 -7.91 -4.48 -7.61
CA LEU A 107 -8.04 -3.13 -8.16
C LEU A 107 -9.24 -2.99 -9.10
N SER A 108 -9.52 -4.01 -9.91
CA SER A 108 -10.72 -4.02 -10.75
C SER A 108 -11.99 -4.01 -9.90
N LEU A 109 -12.07 -4.83 -8.86
CA LEU A 109 -13.19 -4.81 -7.91
C LEU A 109 -13.37 -3.46 -7.23
N LEU A 110 -12.27 -2.82 -6.83
CA LEU A 110 -12.30 -1.48 -6.26
C LEU A 110 -12.90 -0.46 -7.24
N VAL A 111 -12.49 -0.49 -8.51
CA VAL A 111 -12.99 0.42 -9.54
C VAL A 111 -14.48 0.20 -9.77
N LEU A 112 -14.91 -1.06 -9.90
CA LEU A 112 -16.32 -1.39 -10.09
C LEU A 112 -17.17 -0.96 -8.88
N ALA A 113 -16.70 -1.19 -7.65
CA ALA A 113 -17.40 -0.78 -6.44
C ALA A 113 -17.48 0.75 -6.30
N LEU A 114 -16.41 1.47 -6.67
CA LEU A 114 -16.39 2.92 -6.67
C LEU A 114 -17.41 3.50 -7.67
N LEU A 115 -17.46 2.96 -8.88
CA LEU A 115 -18.42 3.41 -9.90
C LEU A 115 -19.86 3.11 -9.50
N TRP A 116 -20.12 1.94 -8.92
CA TRP A 116 -21.42 1.59 -8.36
C TRP A 116 -21.87 2.57 -7.25
N LEU A 117 -20.95 2.96 -6.36
CA LEU A 117 -21.21 3.92 -5.28
C LEU A 117 -21.61 5.30 -5.84
N VAL A 118 -21.02 5.72 -6.97
CA VAL A 118 -21.32 7.00 -7.65
C VAL A 118 -22.56 6.90 -8.55
N GLY A 119 -23.21 5.72 -8.63
CA GLY A 119 -24.42 5.51 -9.42
C GLY A 119 -24.19 5.04 -10.85
N TYR A 120 -22.94 4.74 -11.23
CA TYR A 120 -22.61 4.19 -12.53
C TYR A 120 -22.44 2.66 -12.44
N ASP A 121 -23.56 1.96 -12.58
CA ASP A 121 -23.66 0.52 -12.33
C ASP A 121 -23.17 -0.33 -13.52
N TYR A 122 -22.18 -1.18 -13.26
CA TYR A 122 -21.67 -2.17 -14.21
C TYR A 122 -22.72 -3.17 -14.68
N LEU A 123 -23.66 -3.55 -13.81
CA LEU A 123 -24.71 -4.50 -14.19
C LEU A 123 -25.70 -3.92 -15.19
N LYS A 124 -25.81 -2.58 -15.27
CA LYS A 124 -26.68 -1.86 -16.21
C LYS A 124 -25.94 -1.39 -17.46
N HIS A 125 -24.71 -0.92 -17.28
CA HIS A 125 -23.86 -0.41 -18.36
C HIS A 125 -22.46 -1.04 -18.27
N PRO A 126 -22.25 -2.27 -18.76
CA PRO A 126 -21.03 -3.01 -18.50
C PRO A 126 -19.78 -2.43 -19.18
N ASP A 127 -19.95 -1.76 -20.32
CA ASP A 127 -18.83 -1.37 -21.18
C ASP A 127 -17.87 -0.34 -20.57
N GLY A 128 -18.40 0.74 -20.01
CA GLY A 128 -17.60 1.80 -19.39
C GLY A 128 -16.82 1.31 -18.17
N PRO A 129 -17.48 0.74 -17.14
CA PRO A 129 -16.83 0.24 -15.94
C PRO A 129 -15.85 -0.90 -16.22
N ALA A 130 -16.16 -1.82 -17.14
CA ALA A 130 -15.25 -2.91 -17.52
C ALA A 130 -13.94 -2.36 -18.09
N MET A 131 -14.05 -1.42 -19.04
CA MET A 131 -12.89 -0.80 -19.66
C MET A 131 -12.02 -0.08 -18.62
N MET A 132 -12.64 0.73 -17.75
CA MET A 132 -11.92 1.44 -16.68
C MET A 132 -11.27 0.47 -15.70
N ALA A 133 -11.96 -0.61 -15.32
CA ALA A 133 -11.46 -1.61 -14.38
C ALA A 133 -10.21 -2.34 -14.90
N ILE A 134 -10.14 -2.65 -16.21
CA ILE A 134 -8.95 -3.28 -16.82
C ILE A 134 -7.80 -2.26 -16.94
N ILE A 135 -8.08 -1.05 -17.44
CA ILE A 135 -7.03 -0.03 -17.65
C ILE A 135 -6.41 0.42 -16.32
N ILE A 136 -7.25 0.78 -15.33
CA ILE A 136 -6.77 1.31 -14.04
C ILE A 136 -6.02 0.23 -13.24
N SER A 137 -6.49 -1.01 -13.26
CA SER A 137 -5.80 -2.13 -12.59
C SER A 137 -4.45 -2.39 -13.25
N CYS A 138 -4.41 -2.56 -14.57
CA CYS A 138 -3.21 -2.82 -15.35
C CYS A 138 -2.14 -1.73 -15.14
N THR A 139 -2.51 -0.46 -15.26
CA THR A 139 -1.58 0.67 -15.09
C THR A 139 -1.04 0.78 -13.65
N SER A 140 -1.87 0.49 -12.65
CA SER A 140 -1.46 0.48 -11.24
C SER A 140 -0.54 -0.68 -10.91
N VAL A 141 -0.80 -1.86 -11.46
CA VAL A 141 0.04 -3.06 -11.32
C VAL A 141 1.38 -2.86 -12.02
N ALA A 142 1.39 -2.31 -13.23
CA ALA A 142 2.60 -1.99 -13.98
C ALA A 142 3.54 -1.09 -13.17
N ARG A 143 2.98 -0.03 -12.58
CA ARG A 143 3.71 0.90 -11.72
C ARG A 143 4.37 0.18 -10.56
N ASP A 144 3.60 -0.60 -9.80
CA ASP A 144 4.10 -1.23 -8.58
C ASP A 144 5.13 -2.32 -8.90
N ALA A 145 4.92 -3.10 -9.97
CA ALA A 145 5.86 -4.12 -10.42
C ALA A 145 7.20 -3.51 -10.91
N PHE A 146 7.14 -2.37 -11.61
CA PHE A 146 8.32 -1.61 -11.99
C PHE A 146 9.11 -1.11 -10.77
N GLU A 147 8.42 -0.57 -9.76
CA GLU A 147 9.06 -0.12 -8.51
C GLU A 147 9.75 -1.28 -7.78
N ILE A 148 9.11 -2.44 -7.69
CA ILE A 148 9.70 -3.66 -7.10
C ILE A 148 10.94 -4.11 -7.89
N GLY A 149 10.87 -4.11 -9.22
CA GLY A 149 12.01 -4.45 -10.08
C GLY A 149 13.20 -3.51 -9.90
N HIS A 150 12.92 -2.21 -9.77
CA HIS A 150 13.94 -1.19 -9.54
C HIS A 150 14.61 -1.32 -8.16
N VAL A 151 13.82 -1.56 -7.11
CA VAL A 151 14.35 -1.84 -5.76
C VAL A 151 15.26 -3.07 -5.80
N LYS A 152 14.84 -4.14 -6.46
CA LYS A 152 15.65 -5.37 -6.58
C LYS A 152 16.96 -5.13 -7.36
N LYS A 153 16.93 -4.32 -8.42
CA LYS A 153 18.14 -3.89 -9.13
C LYS A 153 19.12 -3.20 -8.19
N ILE A 154 18.66 -2.24 -7.39
CA ILE A 154 19.51 -1.49 -6.45
C ILE A 154 20.03 -2.39 -5.32
N ALA A 155 19.22 -3.36 -4.89
CA ALA A 155 19.65 -4.35 -3.90
C ALA A 155 20.85 -5.16 -4.41
N MET A 156 20.83 -5.58 -5.67
CA MET A 156 21.94 -6.31 -6.29
C MET A 156 23.18 -5.46 -6.55
N MET A 157 23.00 -4.15 -6.76
CA MET A 157 24.13 -3.20 -6.90
C MET A 157 24.81 -2.88 -5.55
N GLY A 158 24.56 -3.66 -4.50
CA GLY A 158 25.27 -3.58 -3.22
C GLY A 158 24.64 -2.67 -2.16
N ARG A 159 23.41 -2.17 -2.38
CA ARG A 159 22.68 -1.41 -1.35
C ARG A 159 21.65 -2.33 -0.66
N PRO A 160 21.96 -2.94 0.50
CA PRO A 160 21.04 -3.87 1.16
C PRO A 160 19.79 -3.13 1.62
N PHE A 161 18.62 -3.69 1.32
CA PHE A 161 17.35 -3.26 1.91
C PHE A 161 16.99 -4.22 3.04
N PRO A 162 16.82 -3.72 4.27
CA PRO A 162 16.51 -4.58 5.41
C PRO A 162 15.12 -5.21 5.30
N THR A 163 14.21 -4.59 4.54
CA THR A 163 12.87 -5.12 4.28
C THR A 163 12.60 -5.15 2.77
N PHE A 164 12.41 -6.34 2.21
CA PHE A 164 11.88 -6.49 0.85
C PHE A 164 10.35 -6.70 0.93
N PRO A 165 9.55 -6.17 -0.01
CA PRO A 165 8.10 -6.21 0.07
C PRO A 165 7.48 -7.58 -0.32
N ASP A 166 8.13 -8.70 0.00
CA ASP A 166 7.66 -10.08 -0.29
C ASP A 166 6.80 -10.69 0.84
N GLY A 167 6.59 -9.97 1.93
CA GLY A 167 5.85 -10.43 3.09
C GLY A 167 6.57 -11.50 3.93
N ALA A 168 7.84 -11.81 3.67
CA ALA A 168 8.63 -12.72 4.51
C ALA A 168 8.78 -12.14 5.92
N ALA A 169 9.18 -10.87 6.04
CA ALA A 169 9.35 -10.22 7.33
C ALA A 169 8.04 -10.11 8.13
N LEU A 170 6.89 -9.95 7.44
CA LEU A 170 5.58 -9.98 8.09
C LEU A 170 5.29 -11.36 8.68
N ARG A 171 5.51 -12.44 7.91
CA ARG A 171 5.30 -13.82 8.38
C ARG A 171 6.19 -14.15 9.59
N THR A 172 7.45 -13.71 9.56
CA THR A 172 8.35 -13.88 10.70
C THR A 172 7.84 -13.15 11.95
N MET A 173 7.36 -11.90 11.80
CA MET A 173 6.77 -11.15 12.91
C MET A 173 5.52 -11.85 13.45
N VAL A 174 4.63 -12.33 12.57
CA VAL A 174 3.40 -13.05 12.96
C VAL A 174 3.74 -14.31 13.78
N GLY A 175 4.75 -15.07 13.38
CA GLY A 175 5.16 -16.29 14.10
C GLY A 175 5.87 -16.03 15.44
N SER A 176 6.56 -14.90 15.60
CA SER A 176 7.42 -14.64 16.76
C SER A 176 6.85 -13.64 17.77
N HIS A 177 5.96 -12.73 17.33
CA HIS A 177 5.47 -11.60 18.14
C HIS A 177 3.93 -11.54 18.20
N ALA A 178 3.25 -12.69 18.04
CA ALA A 178 1.78 -12.83 18.04
C ALA A 178 1.09 -12.10 19.21
N MET A 179 1.61 -12.28 20.42
CA MET A 179 1.03 -11.69 21.63
C MET A 179 1.10 -10.16 21.68
N ALA A 180 2.05 -9.55 20.96
CA ALA A 180 2.24 -8.10 20.99
C ALA A 180 1.29 -7.34 20.05
N PHE A 181 0.91 -7.93 18.91
CA PHE A 181 -0.03 -7.31 17.96
C PHE A 181 -1.47 -7.85 18.09
N GLY A 182 -1.69 -9.00 18.73
CA GLY A 182 -3.00 -9.62 18.89
C GLY A 182 -4.09 -8.66 19.41
N PRO A 183 -3.84 -7.89 20.50
CA PRO A 183 -4.81 -6.92 21.00
C PRO A 183 -5.19 -5.84 19.98
N TRP A 184 -4.22 -5.36 19.18
CA TRP A 184 -4.48 -4.37 18.13
C TRP A 184 -5.40 -4.92 17.04
N VAL A 185 -5.19 -6.17 16.65
CA VAL A 185 -6.06 -6.86 15.68
C VAL A 185 -7.46 -7.03 16.27
N GLY A 186 -7.57 -7.48 17.53
CA GLY A 186 -8.85 -7.64 18.22
C GLY A 186 -9.65 -6.33 18.29
N VAL A 187 -9.02 -5.23 18.71
CA VAL A 187 -9.64 -3.90 18.71
C VAL A 187 -10.03 -3.49 17.29
N GLY A 188 -9.16 -3.72 16.30
CA GLY A 188 -9.46 -3.50 14.90
C GLY A 188 -10.75 -4.20 14.46
N LEU A 189 -10.84 -5.52 14.66
CA LEU A 189 -12.00 -6.32 14.29
C LEU A 189 -13.30 -5.75 14.88
N ILE A 190 -13.31 -5.44 16.19
CA ILE A 190 -14.51 -4.92 16.88
C ILE A 190 -14.89 -3.54 16.34
N VAL A 191 -13.93 -2.61 16.28
CA VAL A 191 -14.17 -1.24 15.83
C VAL A 191 -14.64 -1.21 14.37
N GLY A 192 -14.10 -2.07 13.52
CA GLY A 192 -14.52 -2.20 12.13
C GLY A 192 -15.93 -2.74 11.97
N ALA A 193 -16.29 -3.77 12.75
CA ALA A 193 -17.64 -4.32 12.75
C ALA A 193 -18.67 -3.26 13.18
N LEU A 194 -18.41 -2.57 14.30
CA LEU A 194 -19.27 -1.50 14.81
C LEU A 194 -19.33 -0.30 13.85
N GLY A 195 -18.21 0.04 13.23
CA GLY A 195 -18.16 1.11 12.23
C GLY A 195 -19.03 0.80 11.02
N ALA A 196 -18.95 -0.43 10.52
CA ALA A 196 -19.74 -0.87 9.38
C ALA A 196 -21.21 -1.15 9.71
N SER A 197 -21.60 -1.34 10.98
CA SER A 197 -23.01 -1.46 11.35
C SER A 197 -23.77 -0.13 11.28
N LEU A 198 -23.08 1.02 11.25
CA LEU A 198 -23.73 2.34 11.16
C LEU A 198 -24.59 2.53 9.91
N GLY A 199 -24.32 1.80 8.83
CA GLY A 199 -25.17 1.84 7.64
C GLY A 199 -26.55 1.21 7.82
N HIS A 200 -26.79 0.46 8.91
CA HIS A 200 -28.08 -0.17 9.17
C HIS A 200 -29.22 0.84 9.34
N PHE A 201 -28.91 2.05 9.82
CA PHE A 201 -29.91 3.10 10.06
C PHE A 201 -30.35 3.85 8.79
N ILE A 202 -29.90 3.41 7.61
CA ILE A 202 -30.13 4.11 6.34
C ILE A 202 -30.77 3.14 5.35
N GLU A 203 -31.98 3.48 4.88
CA GLU A 203 -32.76 2.66 3.95
C GLU A 203 -32.19 2.67 2.53
N ALA A 204 -31.61 3.79 2.10
CA ALA A 204 -31.01 3.91 0.77
C ALA A 204 -29.67 3.14 0.69
N SER A 205 -29.62 2.09 -0.13
CA SER A 205 -28.49 1.16 -0.20
C SER A 205 -27.14 1.82 -0.51
N GLN A 206 -27.11 2.81 -1.42
CA GLN A 206 -25.89 3.53 -1.77
C GLN A 206 -25.42 4.48 -0.66
N ILE A 207 -26.35 5.19 -0.02
CA ILE A 207 -26.03 6.10 1.09
C ILE A 207 -25.57 5.28 2.30
N SER A 208 -26.21 4.14 2.56
CA SER A 208 -25.78 3.17 3.56
C SER A 208 -24.34 2.72 3.31
N ALA A 209 -24.02 2.27 2.09
CA ALA A 209 -22.65 1.86 1.73
C ALA A 209 -21.63 3.00 1.89
N LEU A 210 -22.00 4.25 1.59
CA LEU A 210 -21.13 5.41 1.74
C LEU A 210 -20.87 5.74 3.22
N VAL A 211 -21.88 5.61 4.08
CA VAL A 211 -21.71 5.78 5.55
C VAL A 211 -20.85 4.66 6.13
N GLN A 212 -21.07 3.41 5.72
CA GLN A 212 -20.23 2.29 6.13
C GLN A 212 -18.77 2.49 5.70
N LEU A 213 -18.54 2.85 4.44
CA LEU A 213 -17.22 3.13 3.89
C LEU A 213 -16.52 4.25 4.67
N SER A 214 -17.21 5.37 4.88
CA SER A 214 -16.65 6.54 5.58
C SER A 214 -16.31 6.19 7.03
N SER A 215 -17.20 5.48 7.71
CA SER A 215 -17.02 5.03 9.09
C SER A 215 -15.83 4.07 9.21
N VAL A 216 -15.77 3.02 8.38
CA VAL A 216 -14.66 2.06 8.38
C VAL A 216 -13.34 2.73 8.02
N ALA A 217 -13.34 3.68 7.09
CA ALA A 217 -12.13 4.39 6.70
C ALA A 217 -11.59 5.28 7.83
N VAL A 218 -12.45 6.06 8.49
CA VAL A 218 -12.08 6.96 9.59
C VAL A 218 -11.62 6.16 10.81
N LEU A 219 -12.45 5.21 11.26
CA LEU A 219 -12.18 4.40 12.45
C LEU A 219 -11.00 3.44 12.21
N GLY A 220 -10.96 2.78 11.05
CA GLY A 220 -9.85 1.93 10.64
C GLY A 220 -8.54 2.69 10.53
N GLY A 221 -8.56 3.89 9.96
CA GLY A 221 -7.40 4.78 9.92
C GLY A 221 -6.92 5.20 11.30
N GLY A 222 -7.85 5.46 12.24
CA GLY A 222 -7.53 5.77 13.64
C GLY A 222 -6.87 4.61 14.37
N VAL A 223 -7.44 3.40 14.28
CA VAL A 223 -6.86 2.19 14.87
C VAL A 223 -5.49 1.89 14.25
N ALA A 224 -5.36 2.04 12.94
CA ALA A 224 -4.10 1.83 12.23
C ALA A 224 -2.99 2.79 12.70
N LEU A 225 -3.32 4.06 12.95
CA LEU A 225 -2.40 5.05 13.52
C LEU A 225 -1.92 4.62 14.92
N CYS A 226 -2.85 4.24 15.80
CA CYS A 226 -2.52 3.79 17.14
C CYS A 226 -1.66 2.51 17.12
N ALA A 227 -2.02 1.54 16.29
CA ALA A 227 -1.29 0.29 16.12
C ALA A 227 0.14 0.53 15.61
N TYR A 228 0.32 1.49 14.69
CA TYR A 228 1.64 1.88 14.20
C TYR A 228 2.54 2.41 15.32
N PHE A 229 2.05 3.31 16.18
CA PHE A 229 2.83 3.78 17.32
C PHE A 229 3.10 2.67 18.35
N GLY A 230 2.16 1.74 18.51
CA GLY A 230 2.35 0.53 19.31
C GLY A 230 3.50 -0.35 18.80
N GLY A 231 3.67 -0.44 17.47
CA GLY A 231 4.76 -1.18 16.84
C GLY A 231 6.09 -0.43 16.83
N LEU A 232 6.08 0.91 16.76
CA LEU A 232 7.29 1.73 16.64
C LEU A 232 8.19 1.72 17.89
N ARG A 233 7.59 1.61 19.09
CA ARG A 233 8.32 1.57 20.37
C ARG A 233 7.60 0.67 21.38
N PRO A 234 7.70 -0.66 21.27
CA PRO A 234 6.93 -1.60 22.11
C PRO A 234 7.27 -1.52 23.60
N LYS A 235 8.41 -0.91 23.98
CA LYS A 235 8.81 -0.69 25.39
C LYS A 235 8.30 0.62 26.00
N LYS A 236 7.71 1.53 25.21
CA LYS A 236 7.14 2.81 25.68
C LYS A 236 5.63 2.82 25.43
N SER A 237 4.89 3.59 26.23
CA SER A 237 3.46 3.74 25.98
C SER A 237 3.22 4.38 24.61
N TRP A 238 2.35 3.78 23.80
CA TRP A 238 1.97 4.30 22.48
C TRP A 238 1.34 5.70 22.58
N THR A 239 0.67 6.01 23.70
CA THR A 239 0.06 7.33 23.96
C THR A 239 1.10 8.44 24.04
N GLN A 240 2.27 8.16 24.61
CA GLN A 240 3.37 9.13 24.67
C GLN A 240 3.93 9.41 23.28
N GLY A 241 4.05 8.39 22.42
CA GLY A 241 4.47 8.57 21.03
C GLY A 241 3.49 9.43 20.23
N LEU A 242 2.19 9.24 20.46
CA LEU A 242 1.13 10.02 19.81
C LEU A 242 1.15 11.49 20.26
N LEU A 243 1.25 11.75 21.57
CA LEU A 243 1.27 13.11 22.14
C LEU A 243 2.54 13.89 21.80
N GLN A 244 3.68 13.22 21.62
CA GLN A 244 4.95 13.85 21.26
C GLN A 244 5.06 14.17 19.76
N THR A 245 4.17 13.61 18.93
CA THR A 245 4.22 13.81 17.48
C THR A 245 3.39 15.03 17.07
N LYS A 246 3.93 15.85 16.15
CA LYS A 246 3.22 17.02 15.62
C LYS A 246 1.90 16.61 14.95
N ALA A 247 0.83 17.37 15.19
CA ALA A 247 -0.50 17.11 14.64
C ALA A 247 -0.50 16.99 13.09
N GLY A 248 0.32 17.78 12.40
CA GLY A 248 0.45 17.69 10.94
C GLY A 248 0.99 16.35 10.43
N GLU A 249 1.94 15.74 11.15
CA GLU A 249 2.48 14.42 10.78
C GLU A 249 1.50 13.29 11.14
N LEU A 250 0.75 13.44 12.25
CA LEU A 250 -0.33 12.53 12.62
C LEU A 250 -1.44 12.56 11.56
N LEU A 251 -1.87 13.75 11.15
CA LEU A 251 -2.89 13.91 10.11
C LEU A 251 -2.41 13.32 8.78
N LYS A 252 -1.15 13.56 8.42
CA LYS A 252 -0.54 12.99 7.21
C LYS A 252 -0.59 11.47 7.25
N TYR A 253 -0.16 10.83 8.35
CA TYR A 253 -0.17 9.36 8.47
C TYR A 253 -1.58 8.77 8.55
N TRP A 254 -2.49 9.44 9.27
CA TRP A 254 -3.89 9.04 9.38
C TRP A 254 -4.60 9.14 8.03
N TRP A 255 -4.46 10.26 7.32
CA TRP A 255 -4.98 10.45 5.97
C TRP A 255 -4.37 9.43 4.99
N TRP A 256 -3.05 9.25 5.10
CA TRP A 256 -2.27 8.33 4.30
C TRP A 256 -1.09 7.74 5.07
N PRO A 257 -1.02 6.41 5.29
CA PRO A 257 -1.79 5.37 4.62
C PRO A 257 -3.16 5.03 5.26
N GLY A 258 -3.47 5.46 6.49
CA GLY A 258 -4.58 4.91 7.28
C GLY A 258 -5.95 4.89 6.58
N LEU A 259 -6.53 6.08 6.38
CA LEU A 259 -7.86 6.29 5.82
C LEU A 259 -7.94 5.80 4.37
N SER A 260 -6.98 6.22 3.55
CA SER A 260 -6.97 5.89 2.12
C SER A 260 -6.99 4.38 1.88
N PHE A 261 -6.15 3.62 2.58
CA PHE A 261 -6.10 2.17 2.35
C PHE A 261 -7.27 1.44 3.02
N ALA A 262 -7.72 1.85 4.20
CA ALA A 262 -8.93 1.30 4.81
C ALA A 262 -10.14 1.45 3.87
N ALA A 263 -10.32 2.63 3.27
CA ALA A 263 -11.34 2.85 2.24
C ALA A 263 -11.17 1.93 1.03
N THR A 264 -9.94 1.79 0.51
CA THR A 264 -9.70 0.92 -0.65
C THR A 264 -10.01 -0.54 -0.37
N TYR A 265 -9.61 -1.08 0.78
CA TYR A 265 -9.87 -2.48 1.11
C TYR A 265 -11.35 -2.72 1.40
N TYR A 266 -12.04 -1.75 2.00
CA TYR A 266 -13.49 -1.86 2.20
C TYR A 266 -14.23 -1.85 0.86
N LEU A 267 -13.86 -0.97 -0.08
CA LEU A 267 -14.41 -0.99 -1.44
C LEU A 267 -14.19 -2.32 -2.16
N VAL A 268 -13.02 -2.95 -1.99
CA VAL A 268 -12.78 -4.29 -2.54
C VAL A 268 -13.72 -5.32 -1.92
N ALA A 269 -13.91 -5.29 -0.60
CA ALA A 269 -14.84 -6.19 0.09
C ALA A 269 -16.29 -5.97 -0.40
N THR A 270 -16.72 -4.72 -0.53
CA THR A 270 -18.02 -4.36 -1.12
C THR A 270 -18.15 -4.89 -2.55
N GLY A 271 -17.13 -4.71 -3.38
CA GLY A 271 -17.08 -5.23 -4.75
C GLY A 271 -17.20 -6.75 -4.81
N CYS A 272 -16.54 -7.49 -3.91
CA CYS A 272 -16.70 -8.93 -3.81
C CYS A 272 -18.16 -9.31 -3.51
N VAL A 273 -18.79 -8.66 -2.55
CA VAL A 273 -20.18 -8.96 -2.15
C VAL A 273 -21.16 -8.67 -3.29
N ILE A 274 -21.01 -7.53 -3.95
CA ILE A 274 -21.93 -7.11 -5.02
C ILE A 274 -21.71 -7.92 -6.30
N PHE A 275 -20.47 -8.04 -6.77
CA PHE A 275 -20.19 -8.59 -8.10
C PHE A 275 -19.88 -10.10 -8.11
N LEU A 276 -19.30 -10.65 -7.04
CA LEU A 276 -19.03 -12.10 -6.96
C LEU A 276 -20.16 -12.85 -6.26
N LEU A 277 -20.68 -12.32 -5.15
CA LEU A 277 -21.82 -12.93 -4.43
C LEU A 277 -23.19 -12.49 -4.98
N LYS A 278 -23.20 -11.64 -6.02
CA LYS A 278 -24.39 -11.16 -6.74
C LYS A 278 -25.45 -10.57 -5.81
N GLN A 279 -25.03 -9.88 -4.76
CA GLN A 279 -25.95 -9.23 -3.83
C GLN A 279 -26.37 -7.85 -4.38
N PRO A 280 -27.65 -7.44 -4.22
CA PRO A 280 -28.15 -6.15 -4.73
C PRO A 280 -27.58 -4.93 -3.98
N GLY A 281 -26.88 -5.16 -2.87
CA GLY A 281 -26.20 -4.15 -2.06
C GLY A 281 -25.28 -4.82 -1.05
N MET A 282 -24.96 -4.12 0.03
CA MET A 282 -24.12 -4.65 1.11
C MET A 282 -24.97 -4.87 2.38
N PRO A 283 -25.52 -6.08 2.60
CA PRO A 283 -26.24 -6.41 3.83
C PRO A 283 -25.38 -6.18 5.06
N THR A 284 -26.01 -5.81 6.18
CA THR A 284 -25.31 -5.44 7.43
C THR A 284 -24.33 -6.51 7.90
N ALA A 285 -24.67 -7.81 7.79
CA ALA A 285 -23.76 -8.89 8.17
C ALA A 285 -22.47 -8.90 7.34
N TYR A 286 -22.57 -8.71 6.02
CA TYR A 286 -21.40 -8.61 5.14
C TYR A 286 -20.63 -7.30 5.35
N ALA A 287 -21.33 -6.20 5.63
CA ALA A 287 -20.72 -4.93 6.01
C ALA A 287 -19.88 -5.08 7.28
N MET A 288 -20.44 -5.66 8.34
CA MET A 288 -19.73 -5.91 9.60
C MET A 288 -18.52 -6.83 9.42
N ALA A 289 -18.68 -7.94 8.68
CA ALA A 289 -17.58 -8.86 8.40
C ALA A 289 -16.46 -8.20 7.57
N GLY A 290 -16.83 -7.44 6.52
CA GLY A 290 -15.88 -6.70 5.70
C GLY A 290 -15.18 -5.59 6.50
N GLY A 291 -15.93 -4.85 7.31
CA GLY A 291 -15.41 -3.80 8.18
C GLY A 291 -14.40 -4.35 9.16
N ALA A 292 -14.77 -5.41 9.89
CA ALA A 292 -13.88 -6.10 10.82
C ALA A 292 -12.60 -6.57 10.14
N LEU A 293 -12.71 -7.30 9.02
CA LEU A 293 -11.57 -7.83 8.29
C LEU A 293 -10.61 -6.71 7.85
N VAL A 294 -11.14 -5.61 7.33
CA VAL A 294 -10.35 -4.48 6.85
C VAL A 294 -9.61 -3.80 8.00
N THR A 295 -10.31 -3.43 9.07
CA THR A 295 -9.69 -2.73 10.20
C THR A 295 -8.72 -3.62 10.98
N GLY A 296 -9.03 -4.91 11.14
CA GLY A 296 -8.12 -5.88 11.74
C GLY A 296 -6.83 -6.07 10.92
N MET A 297 -6.96 -6.17 9.60
CA MET A 297 -5.81 -6.25 8.69
C MET A 297 -4.99 -4.94 8.70
N MET A 298 -5.65 -3.79 8.72
CA MET A 298 -5.00 -2.48 8.82
C MET A 298 -4.23 -2.34 10.13
N ALA A 299 -4.80 -2.76 11.25
CA ALA A 299 -4.14 -2.76 12.56
C ALA A 299 -2.89 -3.65 12.55
N LEU A 300 -3.01 -4.89 12.05
CA LEU A 300 -1.88 -5.81 11.91
C LEU A 300 -0.75 -5.20 11.08
N TYR A 301 -1.10 -4.67 9.91
CA TYR A 301 -0.09 -4.21 8.97
C TYR A 301 0.55 -2.89 9.39
N CYS A 302 -0.20 -1.97 9.97
CA CYS A 302 0.37 -0.74 10.49
C CYS A 302 1.23 -0.96 11.74
N TYR A 303 0.87 -1.92 12.60
CA TYR A 303 1.78 -2.39 13.65
C TYR A 303 3.10 -2.92 13.07
N TYR A 304 3.01 -3.78 12.05
CA TYR A 304 4.19 -4.29 11.33
C TYR A 304 5.06 -3.17 10.74
N LEU A 305 4.45 -2.14 10.13
CA LEU A 305 5.20 -1.01 9.58
C LEU A 305 5.93 -0.23 10.68
N GLY A 306 5.29 -0.03 11.84
CA GLY A 306 5.93 0.59 13.00
C GLY A 306 7.14 -0.23 13.48
N PHE A 307 6.94 -1.53 13.63
CA PHE A 307 8.00 -2.47 14.03
C PHE A 307 9.18 -2.46 13.06
N ARG A 308 8.92 -2.49 11.75
CA ARG A 308 9.99 -2.46 10.73
C ARG A 308 10.70 -1.13 10.68
N ARG A 309 9.99 -0.01 10.86
CA ARG A 309 10.63 1.30 10.97
C ARG A 309 11.57 1.37 12.16
N GLN A 310 11.17 0.81 13.31
CA GLN A 310 12.07 0.73 14.47
C GLN A 310 13.33 -0.08 14.16
N VAL A 311 13.20 -1.21 13.46
CA VAL A 311 14.35 -2.02 13.03
C VAL A 311 15.26 -1.22 12.09
N GLU A 312 14.70 -0.46 11.15
CA GLU A 312 15.50 0.42 10.27
C GLU A 312 16.19 1.54 11.05
N GLU A 313 15.54 2.14 12.05
CA GLU A 313 16.14 3.16 12.91
C GLU A 313 17.30 2.58 13.75
N GLN A 314 17.14 1.37 14.30
CA GLN A 314 18.18 0.68 15.06
C GLN A 314 19.35 0.23 14.19
N GLN A 315 19.07 -0.23 12.97
CA GLN A 315 20.10 -0.60 11.99
C GLN A 315 20.82 0.64 11.44
N GLY A 316 20.11 1.74 11.24
CA GLY A 316 20.70 3.03 10.87
C GLY A 316 21.60 3.61 11.96
N GLN A 317 21.23 3.43 13.24
CA GLN A 317 22.06 3.81 14.39
C GLN A 317 23.30 2.90 14.56
N THR A 318 23.19 1.61 14.27
CA THR A 318 24.33 0.67 14.32
C THR A 318 25.25 0.76 13.09
N MET A 319 24.79 1.37 12.00
CA MET A 319 25.60 1.68 10.80
C MET A 319 26.34 3.05 10.90
N SER A 320 26.37 3.68 12.08
CA SER A 320 27.05 4.98 12.28
C SER A 320 28.51 4.83 12.67
N SER A 321 29.40 5.03 11.69
CA SER A 321 30.57 5.94 11.75
C SER A 321 31.54 5.72 10.58
N ALA A 322 31.51 4.55 9.94
CA ALA A 322 32.45 4.22 8.85
C ALA A 322 31.91 4.46 7.43
N LEU A 323 30.58 4.47 7.23
CA LEU A 323 29.95 4.55 5.89
C LEU A 323 29.29 5.91 5.55
N LEU A 324 29.35 6.89 6.45
CA LEU A 324 28.77 8.24 6.26
C LEU A 324 29.76 9.30 5.73
N ARG A 325 30.83 8.89 5.04
CA ARG A 325 31.68 9.81 4.24
C ARG A 325 31.07 10.07 2.86
N CYS A 326 29.84 10.59 2.80
CA CYS A 326 29.28 11.18 1.60
C CYS A 326 28.62 12.53 1.95
N PRO A 327 28.91 13.63 1.24
CA PRO A 327 28.85 14.99 1.80
C PRO A 327 27.43 15.57 1.93
N PHE A 328 26.40 14.85 1.49
CA PHE A 328 25.07 15.44 1.30
C PHE A 328 24.13 15.32 2.51
N VAL A 329 24.50 14.55 3.55
CA VAL A 329 23.66 14.37 4.77
C VAL A 329 24.05 15.33 5.91
N MET A 330 25.20 16.00 5.83
CA MET A 330 25.65 16.95 6.86
C MET A 330 24.83 18.26 6.86
N GLY A 331 24.23 18.63 5.72
CA GLY A 331 23.47 19.89 5.58
C GLY A 331 22.11 19.92 6.28
N ILE A 332 21.52 18.75 6.60
CA ILE A 332 20.20 18.67 7.24
C ILE A 332 20.32 18.42 8.76
N LEU A 333 21.43 17.83 9.22
CA LEU A 333 21.69 17.63 10.66
C LEU A 333 22.54 18.76 11.29
N GLY A 334 23.24 19.58 10.50
CA GLY A 334 24.03 20.71 11.00
C GLY A 334 23.23 21.96 11.41
N LYS A 335 21.94 22.05 11.09
CA LYS A 335 21.10 23.22 11.44
C LYS A 335 20.35 23.09 12.76
N SER A 336 20.51 21.98 13.48
CA SER A 336 19.84 21.75 14.76
C SER A 336 20.77 21.86 15.98
N THR A 337 22.04 22.23 15.80
CA THR A 337 23.03 22.32 16.89
C THR A 337 23.65 23.71 17.05
N SER A 338 23.09 24.76 16.43
CA SER A 338 23.55 26.14 16.60
C SER A 338 22.60 27.00 17.45
N ALA A 339 21.92 26.40 18.43
CA ALA A 339 21.12 27.11 19.42
C ALA A 339 21.56 26.66 20.82
N GLY A 340 22.58 27.34 21.35
CA GLY A 340 23.03 27.12 22.72
C GLY A 340 24.53 27.30 22.88
N VAL A 341 24.91 28.55 23.19
CA VAL A 341 25.97 29.00 24.11
C VAL A 341 26.62 30.25 23.51
N SER A 342 26.03 31.39 23.83
CA SER A 342 26.69 32.69 23.86
C SER A 342 27.55 32.77 25.12
N VAL A 343 28.88 32.78 24.98
CA VAL A 343 29.78 33.30 26.01
C VAL A 343 30.61 34.41 25.37
N GLN A 344 30.63 35.53 26.08
CA GLN A 344 31.17 36.82 25.71
C GLN A 344 32.62 36.97 26.18
N ALA A 345 33.43 37.59 25.31
CA ALA A 345 34.62 38.45 25.54
C ALA A 345 35.91 37.90 26.18
N GLY A 346 37.04 38.30 25.57
CA GLY A 346 38.40 38.23 26.11
C GLY A 346 39.44 38.89 25.20
N SER A 347 39.74 40.15 25.49
CA SER A 347 40.70 41.11 24.90
C SER A 347 42.19 40.68 24.84
N GLY A 348 42.95 41.28 23.90
CA GLY A 348 44.43 41.51 23.95
C GLY A 348 45.29 40.44 23.28
N SER A 349 46.44 40.68 22.64
CA SER A 349 47.34 41.85 22.53
C SER A 349 48.32 41.61 21.35
N LYS A 350 48.91 42.69 20.86
CA LYS A 350 49.91 42.86 19.80
C LYS A 350 51.11 41.89 19.85
N VAL A 351 51.63 41.49 18.67
CA VAL A 351 52.89 41.98 18.06
C VAL A 351 52.70 42.04 16.56
#